data_AF-A0A9X2Z0P8-F1
#
_entry.id   AF-A0A9X2Z0P8-F1
#
_cell.length_a   1.000
_cell.length_b   1.000
_cell.length_c   1.000
_cell.angle_alpha   90.00
_cell.angle_beta   90.00
_cell.angle_gamma   90.00
#
_symmetry.space_group_name_H-M   'P 1'
#
loop_
_entity.id
_entity.type
_entity.pdbx_description
1 polymer ?
#
loop_
_entity_poly.entity_id
_entity_poly.type
_entity_poly.pdbx_seq_one_letter_code
_entity_poly.pdbx_strand_id
1 'polypeptide(L)'
;MRFYFRKNDAIESIKNSLWQKFEQANLRLQHKCAQWLERKTAHFSRLHWIVILFSFIVFTGGCSMYLIVTNFSGNTTKNITVIPITKPTNSIPLKEKDIELKTIISKVELEKINHFRRYMDSLGRSPTGKKIHDSIVLCRPGLLDSLSILENYYYSHFKN
;
A
#
# COMPACT_ATOMS: atom_id res chain seq x y z
N MET A 1 9.45 19.65 -38.96
CA MET A 1 8.88 20.16 -37.70
C MET A 1 9.37 19.25 -36.56
N ARG A 2 10.39 19.65 -35.79
CA ARG A 2 11.00 18.78 -34.74
C ARG A 2 11.64 19.65 -33.65
N PHE A 3 10.97 19.85 -32.51
CA PHE A 3 11.60 20.45 -31.34
C PHE A 3 10.80 20.14 -30.06
N TYR A 4 11.06 19.02 -29.38
CA TYR A 4 10.64 18.81 -27.97
C TYR A 4 11.49 17.82 -27.13
N PHE A 5 12.66 17.35 -27.58
CA PHE A 5 13.47 16.39 -26.80
C PHE A 5 14.51 17.00 -25.84
N ARG A 6 15.05 18.20 -26.14
CA ARG A 6 16.22 18.76 -25.42
C ARG A 6 16.00 19.09 -23.93
N LYS A 7 14.75 19.31 -23.49
CA LYS A 7 14.45 19.69 -22.10
C LYS A 7 14.49 18.49 -21.15
N ASN A 8 14.14 17.29 -21.63
CA ASN A 8 14.06 16.09 -20.80
C ASN A 8 15.46 15.56 -20.49
N ASP A 9 16.37 15.58 -21.48
CA ASP A 9 17.76 15.13 -21.34
C ASP A 9 18.54 15.95 -20.29
N ALA A 10 18.27 17.27 -20.23
CA ALA A 10 18.90 18.16 -19.25
C ALA A 10 18.42 17.88 -17.81
N ILE A 11 17.12 17.61 -17.63
CA ILE A 11 16.54 17.29 -16.31
C ILE A 11 17.04 15.93 -15.82
N GLU A 12 17.14 14.95 -16.72
CA GLU A 12 17.64 13.61 -16.41
C GLU A 12 19.13 13.63 -16.04
N SER A 13 19.94 14.40 -16.76
CA SER A 13 21.36 14.63 -16.44
C SER A 13 21.56 15.26 -15.07
N ILE A 14 20.79 16.30 -14.73
CA ILE A 14 20.86 16.95 -13.41
C ILE A 14 20.46 15.95 -12.30
N LYS A 15 19.37 15.20 -12.49
CA LYS A 15 18.92 14.19 -11.53
C LYS A 15 20.00 13.11 -11.30
N ASN A 16 20.61 12.61 -12.36
CA ASN A 16 21.67 11.59 -12.27
C ASN A 16 22.91 12.12 -11.54
N SER A 17 23.29 13.38 -11.77
CA SER A 17 24.40 14.03 -11.06
C SER A 17 24.14 14.21 -9.56
N LEU A 18 22.88 14.45 -9.15
CA LEU A 18 22.48 14.56 -7.76
C LEU A 18 22.45 13.19 -7.07
N TRP A 19 21.93 12.16 -7.74
CA TRP A 19 21.96 10.79 -7.24
C TRP A 19 23.39 10.28 -7.04
N GLN A 20 24.27 10.53 -8.01
CA GLN A 20 25.69 10.20 -7.89
C GLN A 20 26.35 10.90 -6.70
N LYS A 21 26.06 12.18 -6.46
CA LYS A 21 26.56 12.91 -5.28
C LYS A 21 26.00 12.36 -3.97
N PHE A 22 24.73 11.96 -3.95
CA PHE A 22 24.10 11.37 -2.78
C PHE A 22 24.68 10.00 -2.45
N GLU A 23 24.85 9.13 -3.46
CA GLU A 23 25.49 7.82 -3.30
C GLU A 23 26.93 7.98 -2.81
N GLN A 24 27.71 8.88 -3.40
CA GLN A 24 29.07 9.17 -2.94
C GLN A 24 29.11 9.71 -1.51
N ALA A 25 28.17 10.57 -1.12
CA ALA A 25 28.07 11.06 0.25
C ALA A 25 27.71 9.94 1.24
N ASN A 26 26.77 9.07 0.87
CA ASN A 26 26.35 7.93 1.67
C ASN A 26 27.49 6.92 1.87
N LEU A 27 28.21 6.58 0.79
CA LEU A 27 29.39 5.71 0.85
C LEU A 27 30.52 6.31 1.71
N ARG A 28 30.74 7.63 1.62
CA ARG A 28 31.72 8.32 2.47
C ARG A 28 31.31 8.31 3.94
N LEU A 29 30.02 8.48 4.23
CA LEU A 29 29.48 8.36 5.58
C LEU A 29 29.66 6.93 6.10
N GLN A 30 29.34 5.94 5.29
CA GLN A 30 29.51 4.53 5.66
C GLN A 30 30.97 4.19 5.97
N HIS A 31 31.91 4.63 5.12
CA HIS A 31 33.35 4.42 5.37
C HIS A 31 33.86 5.18 6.59
N LYS A 32 33.42 6.43 6.80
CA LYS A 32 33.76 7.18 8.01
C LYS A 32 33.19 6.53 9.27
N CYS A 33 31.96 6.03 9.22
CA CYS A 33 31.35 5.28 10.31
C CYS A 33 32.10 3.98 10.57
N ALA A 34 32.48 3.23 9.53
CA ALA A 34 33.27 2.01 9.67
C ALA A 34 34.64 2.29 10.30
N GLN A 35 35.37 3.30 9.82
CA GLN A 35 36.66 3.70 10.38
C GLN A 35 36.54 4.26 11.81
N TRP A 36 35.46 4.99 12.10
CA TRP A 36 35.20 5.50 13.45
C TRP A 36 34.87 4.35 14.41
N LEU A 37 34.04 3.40 13.97
CA LEU A 37 33.74 2.18 14.71
C LEU A 37 35.00 1.37 14.92
N GLU A 38 35.82 1.17 13.90
CA GLU A 38 37.09 0.43 14.00
C GLU A 38 38.04 1.09 15.00
N ARG A 39 38.25 2.41 14.90
CA ARG A 39 39.14 3.14 15.82
C ARG A 39 38.63 3.15 17.26
N LYS A 40 37.31 3.20 17.45
CA LYS A 40 36.69 3.16 18.77
C LYS A 40 36.70 1.74 19.35
N THR A 41 36.55 0.73 18.50
CA THR A 41 36.54 -0.70 18.87
C THR A 41 37.93 -1.27 19.10
N ALA A 42 38.96 -0.74 18.42
CA ALA A 42 40.35 -1.20 18.52
C ALA A 42 40.96 -1.02 19.92
N HIS A 43 40.46 -0.06 20.71
CA HIS A 43 40.97 0.22 22.05
C HIS A 43 40.13 -0.39 23.18
N PHE A 44 39.05 -1.12 22.86
CA PHE A 44 38.18 -1.70 23.87
C PHE A 44 38.76 -3.01 24.42
N SER A 45 39.10 -2.99 25.71
CA SER A 45 39.42 -4.17 26.50
C SER A 45 38.21 -5.12 26.57
N ARG A 46 38.45 -6.42 26.82
CA ARG A 46 37.41 -7.47 26.91
C ARG A 46 36.24 -7.11 27.83
N LEU A 47 36.51 -6.33 28.89
CA LEU A 47 35.48 -5.83 29.81
C LEU A 47 34.48 -4.88 29.13
N HIS A 48 34.93 -4.02 28.22
CA HIS A 48 34.03 -3.13 27.48
C HIS A 48 33.11 -3.90 26.53
N TRP A 49 33.63 -4.93 25.87
CA TRP A 49 32.80 -5.82 25.05
C TRP A 49 31.71 -6.53 25.84
N ILE A 50 32.05 -7.02 27.04
CA ILE A 50 31.09 -7.65 27.95
C ILE A 50 30.05 -6.64 28.42
N VAL A 51 30.45 -5.42 28.80
CA VAL A 51 29.53 -4.36 29.22
C VAL A 51 28.60 -3.93 28.09
N ILE A 52 29.11 -3.79 26.87
CA ILE A 52 28.29 -3.46 25.68
C ILE A 52 27.29 -4.58 25.41
N LEU A 53 27.72 -5.83 25.46
CA LEU A 53 26.86 -6.98 25.21
C LEU A 53 25.79 -7.13 26.29
N PHE A 54 26.16 -6.94 27.56
CA PHE A 54 25.22 -6.93 28.67
C PHE A 54 24.20 -5.78 28.53
N SER A 55 24.66 -4.57 28.22
CA SER A 55 23.79 -3.41 27.97
C SER A 55 22.84 -3.67 26.81
N PHE A 56 23.32 -4.27 25.72
CA PHE A 56 22.48 -4.66 24.58
C PHE A 56 21.40 -5.67 24.98
N ILE A 57 21.76 -6.72 25.71
CA ILE A 57 20.81 -7.73 26.19
C ILE A 57 19.76 -7.11 27.12
N VAL A 58 20.17 -6.27 28.07
CA VAL A 58 19.25 -5.62 29.01
C VAL A 58 18.35 -4.63 28.30
N PHE A 59 18.86 -3.87 27.33
CA PHE A 59 18.07 -2.90 26.58
C PHE A 59 17.09 -3.58 25.64
N THR A 60 17.55 -4.54 24.83
CA THR A 60 16.69 -5.29 23.91
C THR A 60 15.69 -6.16 24.67
N GLY A 61 16.14 -6.92 25.66
CA GLY A 61 15.28 -7.74 26.52
C GLY A 61 14.28 -6.90 27.32
N GLY A 62 14.73 -5.77 27.87
CA GLY A 62 13.90 -4.80 28.59
C GLY A 62 12.85 -4.15 27.69
N CYS A 63 13.21 -3.73 26.48
CA CYS A 63 12.26 -3.20 25.49
C CYS A 63 11.23 -4.26 25.07
N SER A 64 11.65 -5.49 24.77
CA SER A 64 10.73 -6.58 24.43
C SER A 64 9.80 -6.92 25.58
N MET A 65 10.33 -7.03 26.81
CA MET A 65 9.52 -7.30 27.99
C MET A 65 8.57 -6.13 28.29
N TYR A 66 9.03 -4.89 28.14
CA TYR A 66 8.18 -3.69 28.26
C TYR A 66 7.05 -3.70 27.22
N LEU A 67 7.33 -4.04 25.96
CA LEU A 67 6.30 -4.17 24.94
C LEU A 67 5.32 -5.28 25.29
N ILE A 68 5.78 -6.45 25.71
CA ILE A 68 4.91 -7.56 26.09
C ILE A 68 4.02 -7.16 27.26
N VAL A 69 4.61 -6.62 28.34
CA VAL A 69 3.85 -6.17 29.52
C VAL A 69 2.88 -5.05 29.18
N THR A 70 3.27 -4.06 28.35
CA THR A 70 2.37 -2.98 27.96
C THR A 70 1.25 -3.42 27.01
N ASN A 71 1.44 -4.50 26.25
CA ASN A 71 0.38 -5.12 25.46
C ASN A 71 -0.53 -6.03 26.30
N PHE A 72 0.01 -6.73 27.30
CA PHE A 72 -0.75 -7.69 28.13
C PHE A 72 -1.42 -7.07 29.36
N SER A 73 -0.82 -6.05 29.98
CA SER A 73 -1.32 -5.33 31.16
C SER A 73 -2.38 -4.29 30.77
N GLY A 74 -3.38 -4.74 30.02
CA GLY A 74 -4.30 -3.95 29.23
C GLY A 74 -4.90 -2.72 29.94
N ASN A 75 -4.84 -1.61 29.21
CA ASN A 75 -5.84 -0.53 29.17
C ASN A 75 -5.44 0.62 28.24
N THR A 76 -4.42 0.46 27.38
CA THR A 76 -4.30 1.37 26.24
C THR A 76 -4.83 0.69 24.99
N THR A 77 -6.14 0.89 24.80
CA THR A 77 -6.67 1.54 23.61
C THR A 77 -5.82 2.78 23.24
N LYS A 78 -4.52 2.59 22.97
CA LYS A 78 -3.75 3.49 22.11
C LYS A 78 -4.34 3.21 20.75
N ASN A 79 -5.45 3.91 20.51
CA ASN A 79 -5.75 4.61 19.28
C ASN A 79 -4.62 4.29 18.31
N ILE A 80 -4.83 3.29 17.46
CA ILE A 80 -4.09 3.20 16.21
C ILE A 80 -4.18 4.62 15.70
N THR A 81 -3.09 5.38 15.79
CA THR A 81 -3.05 6.71 15.23
C THR A 81 -3.18 6.44 13.74
N VAL A 82 -4.44 6.37 13.30
CA VAL A 82 -4.84 6.50 11.92
C VAL A 82 -4.29 7.87 11.60
N ILE A 83 -3.05 7.89 11.11
CA ILE A 83 -2.49 9.04 10.43
C ILE A 83 -3.61 9.45 9.47
N PRO A 84 -4.26 10.61 9.69
CA PRO A 84 -5.33 11.01 8.81
C PRO A 84 -4.67 11.15 7.45
N ILE A 85 -4.97 10.20 6.56
CA ILE A 85 -4.53 10.27 5.19
C ILE A 85 -5.32 11.45 4.65
N THR A 86 -4.70 12.62 4.66
CA THR A 86 -5.26 13.83 4.06
C THR A 86 -5.49 13.51 2.59
N LYS A 87 -6.74 13.16 2.27
CA LYS A 87 -7.15 12.87 0.91
C LYS A 87 -6.87 14.14 0.10
N PRO A 88 -6.10 14.07 -1.01
CA PRO A 88 -5.85 15.23 -1.84
C PRO A 88 -7.19 15.81 -2.30
N THR A 89 -7.28 17.14 -2.29
CA THR A 89 -8.45 18.00 -2.59
C THR A 89 -9.14 17.70 -3.94
N ASN A 90 -8.55 16.85 -4.79
CA ASN A 90 -9.12 16.39 -6.06
C ASN A 90 -9.55 14.92 -6.06
N SER A 91 -9.83 14.33 -4.89
CA SER A 91 -10.53 13.05 -4.84
C SER A 91 -12.04 13.30 -4.92
N ILE A 92 -12.63 12.89 -6.05
CA ILE A 92 -14.08 12.71 -6.17
C ILE A 92 -14.53 11.96 -4.91
N PRO A 93 -15.49 12.46 -4.13
CA PRO A 93 -15.90 11.81 -2.90
C PRO A 93 -16.51 10.46 -3.26
N LEU A 94 -15.70 9.41 -3.20
CA LEU A 94 -16.21 8.05 -3.02
C LEU A 94 -16.81 8.09 -1.62
N LYS A 95 -18.10 8.36 -1.60
CA LYS A 95 -18.97 8.21 -0.46
C LYS A 95 -18.86 6.75 -0.05
N GLU A 96 -17.90 6.47 0.82
CA GLU A 96 -17.91 5.36 1.76
C GLU A 96 -19.09 5.66 2.70
N LYS A 97 -20.31 5.56 2.15
CA LYS A 97 -21.38 5.02 2.94
C LYS A 97 -20.83 3.66 3.31
N ASP A 98 -20.67 3.41 4.61
CA ASP A 98 -20.94 2.07 5.11
C ASP A 98 -22.16 1.61 4.33
N ILE A 99 -21.93 0.71 3.37
CA ILE A 99 -23.02 -0.01 2.77
C ILE A 99 -23.41 -0.92 3.93
N GLU A 100 -24.23 -0.36 4.83
CA GLU A 100 -25.22 -1.10 5.54
C GLU A 100 -25.92 -1.91 4.45
N LEU A 101 -25.41 -3.12 4.20
CA LEU A 101 -26.09 -4.22 3.51
C LEU A 101 -27.27 -4.68 4.40
N LYS A 102 -28.01 -3.70 4.92
CA LYS A 102 -29.10 -3.75 5.87
C LYS A 102 -30.42 -3.38 5.21
N THR A 103 -30.39 -3.08 3.92
CA THR A 103 -31.55 -3.25 3.04
C THR A 103 -31.34 -4.55 2.30
N ILE A 104 -31.96 -5.60 2.83
CA ILE A 104 -32.41 -6.81 2.14
C ILE A 104 -32.19 -6.68 0.63
N ILE A 105 -31.12 -7.28 0.08
CA ILE A 105 -30.91 -7.32 -1.37
C ILE A 105 -32.17 -7.97 -1.94
N SER A 106 -33.02 -7.16 -2.57
CA SER A 106 -34.29 -7.62 -3.08
C SER A 106 -34.01 -8.46 -4.33
N LYS A 107 -34.82 -9.50 -4.57
CA LYS A 107 -34.71 -10.34 -5.78
C LYS A 107 -34.68 -9.50 -7.06
N VAL A 108 -35.35 -8.34 -7.05
CA VAL A 108 -35.40 -7.36 -8.14
C VAL A 108 -34.02 -6.75 -8.45
N GLU A 109 -33.16 -6.55 -7.45
CA GLU A 109 -31.82 -5.99 -7.67
C GLU A 109 -30.87 -7.04 -8.28
N LEU A 110 -30.99 -8.29 -7.84
CA LEU A 110 -30.28 -9.42 -8.45
C LEU A 110 -30.69 -9.63 -9.92
N GLU A 111 -31.98 -9.46 -10.25
CA GLU A 111 -32.46 -9.53 -11.63
C GLU A 111 -31.87 -8.42 -12.52
N LYS A 112 -31.72 -7.20 -11.99
CA LYS A 112 -31.05 -6.10 -12.71
C LYS A 112 -29.59 -6.42 -12.99
N ILE A 113 -28.90 -7.00 -12.02
CA ILE A 113 -27.51 -7.46 -12.15
C ILE A 113 -27.39 -8.55 -13.23
N ASN A 114 -28.26 -9.55 -13.19
CA ASN A 114 -28.31 -10.61 -14.20
C ASN A 114 -28.62 -10.08 -15.60
N HIS A 115 -29.54 -9.12 -15.71
CA HIS A 115 -29.85 -8.47 -16.98
C HIS A 115 -28.64 -7.70 -17.53
N PHE A 116 -27.93 -6.98 -16.66
CA PHE A 116 -26.70 -6.29 -17.03
C PHE A 116 -25.61 -7.27 -17.52
N ARG A 117 -25.45 -8.43 -16.86
CA ARG A 117 -24.52 -9.48 -17.30
C ARG A 117 -24.87 -10.00 -18.69
N ARG A 118 -26.15 -10.33 -18.94
CA ARG A 118 -26.63 -10.76 -20.26
C ARG A 118 -26.41 -9.70 -21.34
N TYR A 119 -26.58 -8.42 -20.99
CA TYR A 119 -26.29 -7.32 -21.89
C TYR A 119 -24.80 -7.25 -22.25
N MET A 120 -23.91 -7.34 -21.26
CA MET A 120 -22.45 -7.38 -21.50
C MET A 120 -22.03 -8.58 -22.36
N ASP A 121 -22.60 -9.77 -22.10
CA ASP A 121 -22.35 -10.96 -22.92
C ASP A 121 -22.88 -10.80 -24.36
N SER A 122 -24.02 -10.14 -24.53
CA SER A 122 -24.59 -9.85 -25.85
C SER A 122 -23.74 -8.85 -26.64
N LEU A 123 -23.22 -7.82 -25.97
CA LEU A 123 -22.30 -6.86 -26.57
C LEU A 123 -21.00 -7.53 -27.03
N GLY A 124 -20.44 -8.45 -26.23
CA GLY A 124 -19.21 -9.17 -26.59
C GLY A 124 -19.36 -10.12 -27.79
N ARG A 125 -20.56 -10.67 -28.03
CA ARG A 125 -20.84 -11.56 -29.16
C ARG A 125 -21.07 -10.86 -30.49
N SER A 126 -21.50 -9.59 -30.48
CA SER A 126 -21.75 -8.83 -31.70
C SER A 126 -20.47 -8.11 -32.19
N PRO A 127 -20.10 -8.20 -33.48
CA PRO A 127 -18.93 -7.50 -34.01
C PRO A 127 -19.04 -5.97 -33.89
N THR A 128 -20.27 -5.43 -33.92
CA THR A 128 -20.55 -4.00 -33.68
C THR A 128 -20.57 -3.65 -32.19
N GLY A 129 -21.06 -4.57 -31.35
CA GLY A 129 -21.16 -4.40 -29.89
C GLY A 129 -19.82 -4.54 -29.15
N LYS A 130 -18.84 -5.25 -29.74
CA LYS A 130 -17.54 -5.50 -29.12
C LYS A 130 -16.76 -4.21 -28.81
N LYS A 131 -16.87 -3.20 -29.68
CA LYS A 131 -16.25 -1.88 -29.42
C LYS A 131 -16.79 -1.22 -28.16
N ILE A 132 -18.09 -1.35 -27.92
CA ILE A 132 -18.77 -0.79 -26.74
C ILE A 132 -18.37 -1.60 -25.51
N HIS A 133 -18.37 -2.93 -25.62
CA HIS A 133 -17.90 -3.82 -24.56
C HIS A 133 -16.47 -3.46 -24.11
N ASP A 134 -15.53 -3.37 -25.04
CA ASP A 134 -14.13 -3.10 -24.75
C ASP A 134 -13.96 -1.69 -24.15
N SER A 135 -14.74 -0.70 -24.61
CA SER A 135 -14.75 0.65 -24.02
C SER A 135 -15.24 0.66 -22.57
N ILE A 136 -16.24 -0.15 -22.23
CA ILE A 136 -16.77 -0.25 -20.86
C ILE A 136 -15.75 -0.94 -19.94
N VAL A 137 -15.13 -2.02 -20.41
CA VAL A 137 -14.10 -2.75 -19.65
C VAL A 137 -12.86 -1.90 -19.39
N LEU A 138 -12.43 -1.10 -20.37
CA LEU A 138 -11.31 -0.15 -20.21
C LEU A 138 -11.63 0.98 -19.23
N CYS A 139 -12.86 1.49 -19.25
CA CYS A 139 -13.28 2.58 -18.36
C CYS A 139 -13.35 2.13 -16.90
N ARG A 140 -13.75 0.88 -16.65
CA ARG A 140 -13.85 0.33 -15.30
C ARG A 140 -13.32 -1.11 -15.22
N PRO A 141 -11.99 -1.29 -15.08
CA PRO A 141 -11.43 -2.62 -14.86
C PRO A 141 -12.00 -3.24 -13.58
N GLY A 142 -12.37 -4.51 -13.62
CA GLY A 142 -12.92 -5.25 -12.47
C GLY A 142 -14.45 -5.15 -12.28
N LEU A 143 -15.19 -4.49 -13.18
CA LEU A 143 -16.65 -4.40 -13.09
C LEU A 143 -17.33 -5.78 -13.05
N LEU A 144 -16.97 -6.68 -13.97
CA LEU A 144 -17.54 -8.03 -14.05
C LEU A 144 -17.15 -8.90 -12.85
N ASP A 145 -15.98 -8.67 -12.28
CA ASP A 145 -15.51 -9.37 -11.08
C ASP A 145 -16.31 -8.95 -9.86
N SER A 146 -16.53 -7.64 -9.68
CA SER A 146 -17.38 -7.10 -8.62
C SER A 146 -18.82 -7.63 -8.68
N LEU A 147 -19.32 -7.85 -9.89
CA LEU A 147 -20.64 -8.42 -10.14
C LEU A 147 -20.72 -9.87 -9.67
N SER A 148 -19.67 -10.65 -9.95
CA SER A 148 -19.55 -12.06 -9.56
C SER A 148 -19.44 -12.21 -8.04
N ILE A 149 -18.70 -11.31 -7.36
CA ILE A 149 -18.62 -11.27 -5.89
C ILE A 149 -20.01 -11.03 -5.28
N LEU A 150 -20.78 -10.10 -5.86
CA LEU A 150 -22.12 -9.76 -5.37
C LEU A 150 -23.11 -10.91 -5.57
N GLU A 151 -23.07 -11.59 -6.72
CA GLU A 151 -23.88 -12.79 -6.98
C GLU A 151 -23.55 -13.90 -5.96
N ASN A 152 -22.26 -14.16 -5.72
CA ASN A 152 -21.82 -15.20 -4.78
C ASN A 152 -22.26 -14.88 -3.34
N TYR A 153 -22.13 -13.63 -2.92
CA TYR A 153 -22.59 -13.16 -1.61
C TYR A 153 -24.11 -13.36 -1.43
N TYR A 154 -24.91 -13.09 -2.47
CA TYR A 154 -26.34 -13.32 -2.40
C TYR A 154 -26.68 -14.81 -2.23
N TYR A 155 -26.04 -15.70 -3.00
CA TYR A 155 -26.28 -17.13 -2.89
C TYR A 155 -25.85 -17.71 -1.55
N SER A 156 -24.74 -17.25 -0.96
CA SER A 156 -24.27 -17.75 0.34
C SER A 156 -25.14 -17.30 1.52
N HIS A 157 -25.76 -16.12 1.45
CA HIS A 157 -26.54 -15.56 2.56
C HIS A 157 -28.05 -15.81 2.48
N PHE A 158 -28.61 -16.06 1.28
CA PHE A 158 -30.07 -16.17 1.10
C PHE A 158 -30.57 -17.52 0.57
N LYS A 159 -29.68 -18.43 0.14
CA LYS A 159 -30.04 -19.77 -0.37
C LYS A 159 -29.63 -20.89 0.59
N ASN A 160 -29.67 -20.63 1.89
CA ASN A 160 -29.57 -21.63 2.95
C ASN A 160 -30.74 -21.45 3.93
#